data_AF-A0A7X6V8I8-F1
#
_entry.id   AF-A0A7X6V8I8-F1
#
_cell.length_a   1.000
_cell.length_b   1.000
_cell.length_c   1.000
_cell.angle_alpha   90.00
_cell.angle_beta   90.00
_cell.angle_gamma   90.00
#
_symmetry.space_group_name_H-M   'P 1'
#
loop_
_entity.id
_entity.type
_entity.pdbx_description
1 polymer ?
#
loop_
_entity_poly.entity_id
_entity_poly.type
_entity_poly.pdbx_seq_one_letter_code
_entity_poly.pdbx_strand_id
1 'polypeptide(L)'
;MKHFKTFKLLALATSTFQPLKAQSSSGLKVAAVMQYTEYVLGETIPIGVTVANSGTSVFIVDDYPPYTENGLVIQVRNSKGNLLPTKTDKPFIDAISVKSGEKQTVVVRIEEFYDMTVPGRYLISAVVNRGSAVSTSNLFSISVVSGFEISSTSRIKAGFDDVSLNYTLLYWPRKEREHLFIRVTEDPPGSITGFAHLGNVVRITQPTIEFPGGNAVVVTHQTSRDHFTRTTVDFSRDRPIEKKEEMVNAHALREEIVMRHVSNQMQDLPEEPSKKKERGFFSRRTRRVTDEK
;
A
#
# COMPACT_ATOMS: atom_id res chain seq x y z
N MET A 1 84.56 -47.17 16.78
CA MET A 1 84.81 -47.51 15.36
C MET A 1 83.47 -47.78 14.68
N LYS A 2 83.27 -47.19 13.48
CA LYS A 2 82.16 -47.35 12.52
C LYS A 2 80.83 -46.64 12.90
N HIS A 3 80.54 -45.43 12.43
CA HIS A 3 80.15 -44.92 11.09
C HIS A 3 78.66 -45.09 10.73
N PHE A 4 78.01 -43.92 10.45
CA PHE A 4 76.98 -43.66 9.42
C PHE A 4 75.59 -44.34 9.61
N LYS A 5 74.40 -43.78 9.30
CA LYS A 5 73.94 -42.70 8.42
C LYS A 5 72.59 -42.14 8.93
N THR A 6 72.41 -40.84 8.72
CA THR A 6 71.13 -40.11 8.61
C THR A 6 70.21 -40.67 7.53
N PHE A 7 68.90 -40.67 7.75
CA PHE A 7 67.89 -40.47 6.69
C PHE A 7 66.68 -39.72 7.27
N LYS A 8 66.54 -38.45 6.85
CA LYS A 8 65.32 -37.66 6.99
C LYS A 8 64.30 -38.19 5.99
N LEU A 9 63.12 -38.59 6.46
CA LEU A 9 61.99 -38.92 5.61
C LEU A 9 61.19 -37.63 5.38
N LEU A 10 61.39 -37.03 4.21
CA LEU A 10 60.64 -35.88 3.73
C LEU A 10 59.32 -36.40 3.14
N ALA A 11 58.20 -36.17 3.83
CA ALA A 11 56.88 -36.49 3.29
C ALA A 11 56.52 -35.46 2.20
N LEU A 12 56.46 -35.90 0.94
CA LEU A 12 55.86 -35.11 -0.14
C LEU A 12 54.36 -35.01 0.12
N ALA A 13 53.88 -33.84 0.52
CA ALA A 13 52.47 -33.49 0.46
C ALA A 13 52.11 -33.24 -1.02
N THR A 14 51.48 -34.23 -1.65
CA THR A 14 50.85 -34.08 -2.96
C THR A 14 49.63 -33.18 -2.81
N SER A 15 49.76 -31.89 -3.14
CA SER A 15 48.60 -31.01 -3.28
C SER A 15 47.78 -31.48 -4.48
N THR A 16 46.67 -32.16 -4.21
CA THR A 16 45.65 -32.43 -5.21
C THR A 16 45.02 -31.09 -5.60
N PHE A 17 45.47 -30.54 -6.73
CA PHE A 17 44.75 -29.47 -7.43
C PHE A 17 43.38 -30.03 -7.82
N GLN A 18 42.35 -29.74 -7.01
CA GLN A 18 40.99 -29.91 -7.47
C GLN A 18 40.74 -28.87 -8.56
N PRO A 19 40.31 -29.27 -9.77
CA PRO A 19 39.90 -28.30 -10.77
C PRO A 19 38.74 -27.49 -10.19
N LEU A 20 38.87 -26.16 -10.19
CA LEU A 20 37.72 -25.28 -10.00
C LEU A 20 36.66 -25.75 -10.99
N LYS A 21 35.53 -26.27 -10.48
CA LYS A 21 34.35 -26.47 -11.32
C LYS A 21 34.07 -25.11 -11.97
N ALA A 22 34.22 -25.06 -13.29
CA ALA A 22 33.81 -23.93 -14.09
C ALA A 22 32.41 -23.56 -13.61
N GLN A 23 32.28 -22.31 -13.16
CA GLN A 23 31.03 -21.69 -12.75
C GLN A 23 30.13 -21.77 -13.98
N SER A 24 29.35 -22.84 -14.09
CA SER A 24 28.41 -23.04 -15.17
C SER A 24 27.50 -21.84 -15.11
N SER A 25 27.56 -20.99 -16.13
CA SER A 25 26.60 -19.92 -16.27
C SER A 25 25.25 -20.60 -16.16
N SER A 26 24.46 -20.26 -15.13
CA SER A 26 23.15 -20.87 -14.86
C SER A 26 22.24 -20.80 -16.10
N GLY A 27 22.61 -20.02 -17.11
CA GLY A 27 21.77 -19.65 -18.24
C GLY A 27 20.71 -18.64 -17.83
N LEU A 28 20.59 -18.32 -16.53
CA LEU A 28 19.60 -17.42 -16.00
C LEU A 28 20.16 -16.01 -15.90
N LYS A 29 19.36 -15.05 -16.33
CA LYS A 29 19.58 -13.63 -16.10
C LYS A 29 18.42 -13.13 -15.27
N VAL A 30 18.73 -12.41 -14.19
CA VAL A 30 17.72 -11.86 -13.28
C VAL A 30 17.81 -10.35 -13.38
N ALA A 31 16.68 -9.72 -13.65
CA ALA A 31 16.51 -8.29 -13.51
C ALA A 31 15.42 -8.04 -12.48
N ALA A 32 15.54 -6.98 -11.71
CA ALA A 32 14.44 -6.53 -10.86
C ALA A 32 14.14 -5.07 -11.17
N VAL A 33 12.94 -4.63 -10.83
CA VAL A 33 12.48 -3.25 -10.98
C VAL A 33 11.63 -2.87 -9.78
N MET A 34 11.83 -1.66 -9.28
CA MET A 34 11.01 -1.07 -8.23
C MET A 34 10.26 0.13 -8.78
N GLN A 35 9.05 0.34 -8.27
CA GLN A 35 8.20 1.44 -8.73
C GLN A 35 8.68 2.80 -8.24
N TYR A 36 9.21 2.85 -7.02
CA TYR A 36 9.70 4.06 -6.36
C TYR A 36 11.03 3.78 -5.65
N THR A 37 11.76 4.85 -5.33
CA THR A 37 12.95 4.80 -4.47
C THR A 37 12.64 5.16 -3.02
N GLU A 38 11.43 5.65 -2.74
CA GLU A 38 10.98 6.05 -1.41
C GLU A 38 9.57 5.53 -1.16
N TYR A 39 9.34 4.96 0.02
CA TYR A 39 8.08 4.36 0.45
C TYR A 39 7.69 4.92 1.81
N VAL A 40 6.42 5.25 2.03
CA VAL A 40 5.95 5.71 3.34
C VAL A 40 5.77 4.49 4.23
N LEU A 41 6.09 4.62 5.51
CA LEU A 41 5.96 3.55 6.49
C LEU A 41 4.53 3.01 6.53
N GLY A 42 4.37 1.71 6.23
CA GLY A 42 3.08 1.01 6.08
C GLY A 42 2.66 0.78 4.63
N GLU A 43 3.32 1.40 3.67
CA GLU A 43 3.05 1.20 2.24
C GLU A 43 3.56 -0.15 1.73
N THR A 44 2.80 -0.77 0.82
CA THR A 44 3.25 -1.95 0.07
C THR A 44 4.48 -1.61 -0.77
N ILE A 45 5.49 -2.48 -0.72
CA ILE A 45 6.75 -2.31 -1.46
C ILE A 45 6.85 -3.42 -2.51
N PRO A 46 6.29 -3.22 -3.72
CA PRO A 46 6.35 -4.22 -4.77
C PRO A 46 7.71 -4.18 -5.48
N ILE A 47 8.29 -5.36 -5.70
CA ILE A 47 9.44 -5.58 -6.57
C ILE A 47 9.04 -6.52 -7.71
N GLY A 48 9.15 -6.02 -8.95
CA GLY A 48 8.98 -6.83 -10.14
C GLY A 48 10.29 -7.54 -10.46
N VAL A 49 10.31 -8.87 -10.46
CA VAL A 49 11.49 -9.67 -10.76
C VAL A 49 11.28 -10.39 -12.09
N THR A 50 12.13 -10.09 -13.08
CA THR A 50 12.14 -10.77 -14.37
C THR A 50 13.27 -11.80 -14.40
N VAL A 51 12.91 -13.06 -14.60
CA VAL A 51 13.84 -14.17 -14.81
C VAL A 51 13.84 -14.51 -16.30
N ALA A 52 14.99 -14.42 -16.94
CA ALA A 52 15.19 -14.80 -18.34
C ALA A 52 16.11 -16.01 -18.43
N ASN A 53 15.69 -17.05 -19.14
CA ASN A 53 16.42 -18.30 -19.27
C ASN A 53 17.04 -18.44 -20.66
N SER A 54 18.29 -18.04 -20.78
CA SER A 54 19.15 -18.28 -21.95
C SER A 54 19.83 -19.66 -21.96
N GLY A 55 19.57 -20.50 -20.95
CA GLY A 55 20.06 -21.87 -20.91
C GLY A 55 19.25 -22.82 -21.81
N THR A 56 19.68 -24.08 -21.92
CA THR A 56 19.02 -25.09 -22.75
C THR A 56 17.90 -25.86 -22.02
N SER A 57 17.93 -25.90 -20.69
CA SER A 57 16.93 -26.57 -19.86
C SER A 57 15.92 -25.59 -19.28
N VAL A 58 14.69 -26.06 -19.06
CA VAL A 58 13.63 -25.29 -18.37
C VAL A 58 14.07 -24.94 -16.94
N PHE A 59 13.73 -23.75 -16.47
CA PHE A 59 13.89 -23.34 -15.07
C PHE A 59 12.55 -23.46 -14.38
N ILE A 60 12.48 -24.28 -13.34
CA ILE A 60 11.24 -24.51 -12.57
C ILE A 60 11.54 -24.23 -11.11
N VAL A 61 10.74 -23.37 -10.48
CA VAL A 61 10.64 -23.29 -9.01
C VAL A 61 9.33 -23.97 -8.66
N ASP A 62 9.45 -24.99 -7.83
CA ASP A 62 8.35 -25.84 -7.37
C ASP A 62 8.79 -26.55 -6.08
N ASP A 63 7.85 -27.08 -5.31
CA ASP A 63 8.11 -27.78 -4.04
C ASP A 63 8.42 -29.29 -4.23
N TYR A 64 8.34 -29.78 -5.46
CA TYR A 64 8.54 -31.19 -5.78
C TYR A 64 9.96 -31.51 -6.35
N PRO A 65 10.58 -32.63 -5.98
CA PRO A 65 11.84 -33.08 -6.58
C PRO A 65 11.75 -33.24 -8.12
N PRO A 66 12.76 -32.83 -8.89
CA PRO A 66 14.12 -32.44 -8.49
C PRO A 66 14.32 -30.92 -8.29
N TYR A 67 13.25 -30.13 -8.17
CA TYR A 67 13.32 -28.66 -8.24
C TYR A 67 13.48 -27.97 -6.88
N THR A 68 13.58 -28.72 -5.79
CA THR A 68 13.62 -28.21 -4.41
C THR A 68 14.83 -27.32 -4.10
N GLU A 69 15.90 -27.40 -4.92
CA GLU A 69 17.07 -26.50 -4.80
C GLU A 69 16.95 -25.23 -5.66
N ASN A 70 15.89 -25.11 -6.46
CA ASN A 70 15.62 -23.91 -7.22
C ASN A 70 14.76 -22.96 -6.39
N GLY A 71 15.00 -21.66 -6.51
CA GLY A 71 14.21 -20.69 -5.76
C GLY A 71 14.43 -19.27 -6.21
N LEU A 72 13.47 -18.43 -5.85
CA LEU A 72 13.59 -16.98 -5.91
C LEU A 72 13.58 -16.45 -4.48
N VAL A 73 14.60 -15.67 -4.15
CA VAL A 73 14.76 -15.06 -2.83
C VAL A 73 14.96 -13.56 -3.03
N ILE A 74 14.26 -12.74 -2.27
CA ILE A 74 14.60 -11.33 -2.14
C ILE A 74 15.60 -11.22 -1.00
N GLN A 75 16.68 -10.45 -1.15
CA GLN A 75 17.58 -10.14 -0.06
C GLN A 75 17.45 -8.66 0.29
N VAL A 76 17.14 -8.38 1.56
CA VAL A 76 17.03 -7.01 2.08
C VAL A 76 18.14 -6.78 3.10
N ARG A 77 18.89 -5.70 2.92
CA ARG A 77 19.90 -5.24 3.89
C ARG A 77 19.52 -3.89 4.44
N ASN A 78 19.80 -3.66 5.72
CA ASN A 78 19.61 -2.34 6.33
C ASN A 78 20.76 -1.38 5.96
N SER A 79 20.70 -0.15 6.49
CA SER A 79 21.71 0.89 6.27
C SER A 79 23.12 0.53 6.75
N LYS A 80 23.24 -0.43 7.67
CA LYS A 80 24.53 -0.96 8.16
C LYS A 80 25.08 -2.09 7.27
N GLY A 81 24.35 -2.49 6.23
CA GLY A 81 24.70 -3.60 5.34
C GLY A 81 24.32 -4.99 5.87
N ASN A 82 23.67 -5.07 7.05
CA ASN A 82 23.27 -6.34 7.64
C ASN A 82 22.04 -6.89 6.89
N LEU A 83 22.07 -8.18 6.55
CA LEU A 83 20.92 -8.87 5.99
C LEU A 83 19.81 -8.95 7.04
N LEU A 84 18.60 -8.57 6.65
CA LEU A 84 17.42 -8.74 7.49
C LEU A 84 16.97 -10.21 7.44
N PRO A 85 16.55 -10.79 8.58
CA PRO A 85 15.88 -12.08 8.57
C PRO A 85 14.48 -11.94 7.96
N THR A 86 13.98 -13.02 7.36
CA THR A 86 12.56 -13.10 6.99
C THR A 86 11.71 -13.33 8.24
N LYS A 87 10.49 -12.81 8.26
CA LYS A 87 9.50 -13.04 9.35
C LYS A 87 8.63 -14.28 9.14
N THR A 88 8.78 -14.95 7.98
CA THR A 88 8.02 -16.12 7.58
C THR A 88 8.90 -17.07 6.79
N ASP A 89 8.59 -18.36 6.87
CA ASP A 89 9.21 -19.43 6.08
C ASP A 89 8.48 -19.68 4.75
N LYS A 90 7.41 -18.92 4.46
CA LYS A 90 6.68 -19.00 3.19
C LYS A 90 7.64 -18.71 2.02
N PRO A 91 7.55 -19.45 0.90
CA PRO A 91 8.31 -19.11 -0.30
C PRO A 91 7.89 -17.75 -0.88
N PHE A 92 8.83 -17.04 -1.51
CA PHE A 92 8.56 -15.73 -2.14
C PHE A 92 7.62 -15.81 -3.34
N ILE A 93 7.57 -16.97 -3.99
CA ILE A 93 6.68 -17.32 -5.09
C ILE A 93 6.25 -18.78 -4.93
N ASP A 94 5.03 -19.11 -5.32
CA ASP A 94 4.53 -20.49 -5.21
C ASP A 94 5.13 -21.40 -6.29
N ALA A 95 5.06 -20.99 -7.56
CA ALA A 95 5.67 -21.71 -8.66
C ALA A 95 6.01 -20.79 -9.85
N ILE A 96 7.05 -21.14 -10.60
CA ILE A 96 7.39 -20.47 -11.88
C ILE A 96 8.02 -21.50 -12.83
N SER A 97 7.78 -21.36 -14.14
CA SER A 97 8.40 -22.21 -15.17
C SER A 97 8.82 -21.34 -16.35
N VAL A 98 10.13 -21.24 -16.58
CA VAL A 98 10.71 -20.40 -17.63
C VAL A 98 11.46 -21.29 -18.62
N LYS A 99 10.91 -21.44 -19.83
CA LYS A 99 11.53 -22.26 -20.89
C LYS A 99 12.80 -21.63 -21.44
N SER A 100 13.57 -22.42 -22.17
CA SER A 100 14.74 -21.92 -22.90
C SER A 100 14.31 -20.81 -23.88
N GLY A 101 15.02 -19.67 -23.85
CA GLY A 101 14.71 -18.47 -24.64
C GLY A 101 13.60 -17.59 -24.06
N GLU A 102 12.92 -18.01 -22.99
CA GLU A 102 11.80 -17.29 -22.40
C GLU A 102 12.23 -16.33 -21.27
N LYS A 103 11.37 -15.36 -20.99
CA LYS A 103 11.43 -14.53 -19.79
C LYS A 103 10.06 -14.49 -19.11
N GLN A 104 10.05 -14.55 -17.79
CA GLN A 104 8.84 -14.40 -16.98
C GLN A 104 9.06 -13.36 -15.89
N THR A 105 8.04 -12.56 -15.60
CA THR A 105 8.07 -11.55 -14.54
C THR A 105 7.08 -11.90 -13.45
N VAL A 106 7.54 -11.85 -12.21
CA VAL A 106 6.73 -12.04 -11.00
C VAL A 106 6.81 -10.78 -10.14
N VAL A 107 5.77 -10.50 -9.37
CA VAL A 107 5.77 -9.36 -8.43
C VAL A 107 5.76 -9.92 -7.02
N VAL A 108 6.76 -9.53 -6.24
CA VAL A 108 6.90 -9.90 -4.83
C VAL A 108 6.67 -8.66 -3.97
N ARG A 109 5.96 -8.82 -2.85
CA ARG A 109 5.71 -7.75 -1.87
C ARG A 109 6.66 -7.91 -0.71
N ILE A 110 7.59 -6.98 -0.56
CA ILE A 110 8.71 -7.15 0.36
C ILE A 110 8.24 -7.14 1.82
N GLU A 111 7.21 -6.35 2.14
CA GLU A 111 6.64 -6.22 3.47
C GLU A 111 5.97 -7.50 3.98
N GLU A 112 5.63 -8.45 3.10
CA GLU A 112 5.10 -9.76 3.50
C GLU A 112 6.18 -10.64 4.12
N PHE A 113 7.45 -10.44 3.75
CA PHE A 113 8.58 -11.28 4.16
C PHE A 113 9.53 -10.59 5.14
N TYR A 114 9.58 -9.26 5.15
CA TYR A 114 10.52 -8.49 5.96
C TYR A 114 9.81 -7.53 6.89
N ASP A 115 10.35 -7.37 8.10
CA ASP A 115 9.98 -6.27 8.99
C ASP A 115 10.74 -5.01 8.58
N MET A 116 9.99 -4.05 8.03
CA MET A 116 10.48 -2.73 7.61
C MET A 116 9.80 -1.61 8.39
N THR A 117 9.45 -1.87 9.66
CA THR A 117 8.79 -0.91 10.56
C THR A 117 9.69 0.24 11.01
N VAL A 118 11.02 0.11 10.85
CA VAL A 118 11.99 1.14 11.20
C VAL A 118 12.26 2.03 9.97
N PRO A 119 11.96 3.34 10.00
CA PRO A 119 12.33 4.23 8.92
C PRO A 119 13.85 4.23 8.67
N GLY A 120 14.24 4.20 7.40
CA GLY A 120 15.64 4.14 7.03
C GLY A 120 15.89 3.69 5.60
N ARG A 121 17.17 3.63 5.26
CA ARG A 121 17.64 3.18 3.94
C ARG A 121 17.83 1.67 3.92
N TYR A 122 17.39 1.04 2.84
CA TYR A 122 17.50 -0.39 2.61
C TYR A 122 18.10 -0.69 1.23
N LEU A 123 18.87 -1.77 1.16
CA LEU A 123 19.44 -2.30 -0.08
C LEU A 123 18.75 -3.61 -0.44
N ILE A 124 18.20 -3.71 -1.64
CA ILE A 124 17.35 -4.81 -2.07
C ILE A 124 17.88 -5.43 -3.36
N SER A 125 17.96 -6.75 -3.43
CA SER A 125 18.28 -7.49 -4.65
C SER A 125 17.46 -8.77 -4.74
N ALA A 126 17.08 -9.17 -5.95
CA ALA A 126 16.50 -10.48 -6.20
C ALA A 126 17.61 -11.49 -6.52
N VAL A 127 17.49 -12.69 -5.98
CA VAL A 127 18.43 -13.80 -6.16
C VAL A 127 17.64 -15.00 -6.66
N VAL A 128 18.11 -15.61 -7.74
CA VAL A 128 17.57 -16.86 -8.27
C VAL A 128 18.62 -17.94 -8.13
N ASN A 129 18.22 -19.05 -7.50
CA ASN A 129 19.03 -20.23 -7.34
C ASN A 129 18.59 -21.29 -8.35
N ARG A 130 19.56 -21.95 -8.98
CA ARG A 130 19.40 -23.15 -9.81
C ARG A 130 20.37 -24.20 -9.30
N GLY A 131 19.95 -24.97 -8.29
CA GLY A 131 20.86 -25.80 -7.51
C GLY A 131 21.94 -24.94 -6.84
N SER A 132 23.20 -25.28 -7.06
CA SER A 132 24.36 -24.49 -6.57
C SER A 132 24.66 -23.21 -7.37
N ALA A 133 24.03 -23.01 -8.53
CA ALA A 133 24.25 -21.83 -9.35
C ALA A 133 23.35 -20.67 -8.90
N VAL A 134 23.95 -19.49 -8.71
CA VAL A 134 23.24 -18.30 -8.21
C VAL A 134 23.29 -17.20 -9.26
N SER A 135 22.18 -16.50 -9.44
CA SER A 135 22.08 -15.33 -10.32
C SER A 135 21.37 -14.20 -9.58
N THR A 136 22.01 -13.03 -9.53
CA THR A 136 21.53 -11.90 -8.72
C THR A 136 21.19 -10.73 -9.64
N SER A 137 20.11 -10.03 -9.32
CA SER A 137 19.76 -8.77 -9.98
C SER A 137 20.74 -7.65 -9.63
N ASN A 138 20.55 -6.48 -10.25
CA ASN A 138 21.15 -5.27 -9.73
C ASN A 138 20.64 -4.95 -8.30
N LEU A 139 21.45 -4.20 -7.55
CA LEU A 139 21.15 -3.78 -6.19
C LEU A 139 20.38 -2.45 -6.21
N PHE A 140 19.22 -2.41 -5.57
CA PHE A 140 18.39 -1.22 -5.42
C PHE A 140 18.59 -0.60 -4.06
N SER A 141 18.62 0.73 -4.00
CA SER A 141 18.59 1.48 -2.77
C SER A 141 17.24 2.16 -2.63
N ILE A 142 16.49 1.82 -1.59
CA ILE A 142 15.24 2.51 -1.25
C ILE A 142 15.31 3.14 0.14
N SER A 143 14.41 4.08 0.41
CA SER A 143 14.18 4.64 1.74
C SER A 143 12.75 4.38 2.19
N VAL A 144 12.58 3.86 3.40
CA VAL A 144 11.29 3.87 4.10
C VAL A 144 11.26 5.09 5.00
N VAL A 145 10.23 5.91 4.87
CA VAL A 145 10.11 7.22 5.54
C VAL A 145 8.83 7.28 6.36
N SER A 146 8.81 8.03 7.46
CA SER A 146 7.61 8.16 8.30
C SER A 146 6.43 8.86 7.62
N GLY A 147 6.72 9.67 6.57
CA GLY A 147 5.80 10.66 6.02
C GLY A 147 5.74 11.92 6.87
N PHE A 148 5.22 13.01 6.30
CA PHE A 148 4.93 14.24 7.04
C PHE A 148 3.47 14.26 7.47
N GLU A 149 3.21 14.33 8.77
CA GLU A 149 1.84 14.40 9.30
C GLU A 149 1.17 15.73 8.98
N ILE A 150 -0.09 15.65 8.56
CA ILE A 150 -0.97 16.80 8.30
C ILE A 150 -2.01 16.93 9.40
N SER A 151 -2.64 15.81 9.74
CA SER A 151 -3.69 15.73 10.75
C SER A 151 -3.82 14.30 11.24
N SER A 152 -4.24 14.14 12.48
CA SER A 152 -4.57 12.85 13.06
C SER A 152 -5.89 12.92 13.81
N THR A 153 -6.58 11.79 13.89
CA THR A 153 -7.79 11.63 14.68
C THR A 153 -7.87 10.20 15.21
N SER A 154 -8.42 10.02 16.39
CA SER A 154 -8.44 8.73 17.09
C SER A 154 -9.87 8.26 17.32
N ARG A 155 -10.11 6.95 17.23
CA ARG A 155 -11.38 6.33 17.61
C ARG A 155 -11.14 5.07 18.41
N ILE A 156 -12.05 4.77 19.34
CA ILE A 156 -12.04 3.48 20.03
C ILE A 156 -12.34 2.37 19.01
N LYS A 157 -11.55 1.29 19.05
CA LYS A 157 -11.72 0.12 18.19
C LYS A 157 -13.01 -0.60 18.59
N ALA A 158 -13.86 -0.93 17.62
CA ALA A 158 -15.11 -1.61 17.90
C ALA A 158 -14.89 -2.93 18.64
N GLY A 159 -15.55 -3.11 19.78
CA GLY A 159 -15.44 -4.31 20.63
C GLY A 159 -14.29 -4.29 21.65
N PHE A 160 -13.52 -3.20 21.75
CA PHE A 160 -12.44 -3.02 22.71
C PHE A 160 -12.61 -1.70 23.44
N ASP A 161 -12.42 -1.67 24.77
CA ASP A 161 -12.58 -0.46 25.57
C ASP A 161 -11.26 0.31 25.76
N ASP A 162 -10.14 -0.37 25.56
CA ASP A 162 -8.77 0.11 25.83
C ASP A 162 -7.91 0.23 24.57
N VAL A 163 -8.41 -0.19 23.41
CA VAL A 163 -7.69 -0.10 22.13
C VAL A 163 -8.25 1.05 21.29
N SER A 164 -7.38 1.99 20.96
CA SER A 164 -7.67 3.10 20.04
C SER A 164 -7.03 2.87 18.67
N LEU A 165 -7.73 3.31 17.62
CA LEU A 165 -7.26 3.39 16.25
C LEU A 165 -6.93 4.86 15.94
N ASN A 166 -5.66 5.12 15.67
CA ASN A 166 -5.16 6.44 15.29
C ASN A 166 -5.06 6.53 13.77
N TYR A 167 -5.92 7.35 13.18
CA TYR A 167 -5.96 7.63 11.74
C TYR A 167 -5.13 8.88 11.46
N THR A 168 -4.00 8.71 10.80
CA THR A 168 -3.04 9.79 10.50
C THR A 168 -3.02 10.05 9.01
N LEU A 169 -3.28 11.30 8.59
CA LEU A 169 -3.02 11.75 7.24
C LEU A 169 -1.57 12.21 7.10
N LEU A 170 -0.89 11.63 6.13
CA LEU A 170 0.51 11.85 5.84
C LEU A 170 0.65 12.35 4.41
N TYR A 171 1.62 13.21 4.14
CA TYR A 171 2.05 13.47 2.77
C TYR A 171 3.52 13.14 2.54
N TRP A 172 3.83 12.87 1.27
CA TRP A 172 5.20 12.70 0.81
C TRP A 172 5.35 13.12 -0.66
N PRO A 173 6.41 13.87 -1.02
CA PRO A 173 6.67 14.23 -2.41
C PRO A 173 7.15 13.01 -3.22
N ARG A 174 6.53 12.73 -4.38
CA ARG A 174 7.00 11.77 -5.38
C ARG A 174 6.66 12.25 -6.78
N LYS A 175 7.55 12.00 -7.75
CA LYS A 175 7.32 12.32 -9.17
C LYS A 175 6.81 13.76 -9.36
N GLU A 176 7.47 14.71 -8.70
CA GLU A 176 7.15 16.16 -8.75
C GLU A 176 5.78 16.56 -8.16
N ARG A 177 5.09 15.65 -7.47
CA ARG A 177 3.80 15.92 -6.82
C ARG A 177 3.83 15.52 -5.35
N GLU A 178 3.03 16.20 -4.54
CA GLU A 178 2.76 15.72 -3.18
C GLU A 178 1.65 14.68 -3.24
N HIS A 179 1.87 13.55 -2.57
CA HIS A 179 0.87 12.50 -2.45
C HIS A 179 0.34 12.43 -1.03
N LEU A 180 -0.97 12.20 -0.89
CA LEU A 180 -1.64 12.01 0.39
C LEU A 180 -1.81 10.51 0.68
N PHE A 181 -1.58 10.14 1.92
CA PHE A 181 -1.71 8.79 2.45
C PHE A 181 -2.51 8.86 3.74
N ILE A 182 -3.19 7.76 4.07
CA ILE A 182 -3.77 7.53 5.39
C ILE A 182 -3.12 6.30 6.01
N ARG A 183 -2.72 6.42 7.27
CA ARG A 183 -2.17 5.33 8.08
C ARG A 183 -3.04 5.14 9.31
N VAL A 184 -3.33 3.88 9.63
CA VAL A 184 -4.06 3.48 10.83
C VAL A 184 -3.11 2.70 11.73
N THR A 185 -2.97 3.14 12.96
CA THR A 185 -2.19 2.43 13.98
C THR A 185 -3.05 2.12 15.20
N GLU A 186 -2.86 0.95 15.80
CA GLU A 186 -3.46 0.60 17.08
C GLU A 186 -2.67 1.21 18.25
N ASP A 187 -3.35 1.58 19.33
CA ASP A 187 -2.73 2.03 20.56
C ASP A 187 -3.55 1.58 21.79
N PRO A 188 -2.99 0.76 22.70
CA PRO A 188 -1.77 -0.06 22.54
C PRO A 188 -2.07 -1.39 21.82
N PRO A 189 -1.14 -1.99 21.04
CA PRO A 189 0.21 -1.53 20.70
C PRO A 189 0.29 -0.89 19.28
N GLY A 190 1.24 0.04 19.11
CA GLY A 190 1.57 0.90 17.94
C GLY A 190 1.77 0.26 16.56
N SER A 191 1.20 -0.90 16.29
CA SER A 191 1.27 -1.61 15.01
C SER A 191 0.42 -0.91 13.95
N ILE A 192 0.92 -0.91 12.71
CA ILE A 192 0.20 -0.37 11.56
C ILE A 192 -0.80 -1.43 11.10
N THR A 193 -2.09 -1.11 11.21
CA THR A 193 -3.20 -2.02 10.84
C THR A 193 -3.87 -1.63 9.53
N GLY A 194 -3.61 -0.43 9.03
CA GLY A 194 -4.16 0.04 7.76
C GLY A 194 -3.26 1.08 7.10
N PHE A 195 -3.19 1.02 5.77
CA PHE A 195 -2.49 2.02 4.97
C PHE A 195 -3.16 2.14 3.59
N ALA A 196 -3.40 3.37 3.12
CA ALA A 196 -3.95 3.61 1.78
C ALA A 196 -3.34 4.85 1.10
N HIS A 197 -3.19 4.79 -0.23
CA HIS A 197 -2.69 5.89 -1.06
C HIS A 197 -3.85 6.66 -1.67
N LEU A 198 -4.11 7.85 -1.14
CA LEU A 198 -5.30 8.61 -1.47
C LEU A 198 -5.19 9.35 -2.80
N GLY A 199 -3.99 9.74 -3.22
CA GLY A 199 -3.76 10.39 -4.51
C GLY A 199 -2.80 11.56 -4.40
N ASN A 200 -2.94 12.55 -5.28
CA ASN A 200 -2.21 13.81 -5.20
C ASN A 200 -2.87 14.75 -4.19
N VAL A 201 -2.11 15.67 -3.59
CA VAL A 201 -2.67 16.70 -2.72
C VAL A 201 -2.06 18.06 -3.01
N VAL A 202 -2.87 19.10 -2.90
CA VAL A 202 -2.45 20.50 -2.89
C VAL A 202 -2.84 21.09 -1.55
N ARG A 203 -1.86 21.59 -0.79
CA ARG A 203 -2.02 22.07 0.59
C ARG A 203 -2.57 23.50 0.68
N ILE A 204 -3.58 23.82 -0.13
CA ILE A 204 -4.34 25.08 -0.01
C ILE A 204 -5.43 24.91 1.06
N THR A 205 -6.14 23.78 1.03
CA THR A 205 -7.16 23.42 2.02
C THR A 205 -6.70 22.23 2.84
N GLN A 206 -6.87 22.29 4.17
CA GLN A 206 -6.57 21.18 5.07
C GLN A 206 -7.48 19.97 4.73
N PRO A 207 -6.91 18.78 4.44
CA PRO A 207 -7.70 17.56 4.30
C PRO A 207 -8.52 17.25 5.55
N THR A 208 -9.71 16.67 5.38
CA THR A 208 -10.60 16.30 6.49
C THR A 208 -10.81 14.79 6.53
N ILE A 209 -10.97 14.26 7.75
CA ILE A 209 -11.30 12.86 8.01
C ILE A 209 -12.72 12.82 8.59
N GLU A 210 -13.59 12.02 8.00
CA GLU A 210 -14.96 11.81 8.44
C GLU A 210 -15.25 10.31 8.63
N PHE A 211 -16.13 10.02 9.57
CA PHE A 211 -16.51 8.65 9.93
C PHE A 211 -18.02 8.48 9.74
N PRO A 212 -18.48 8.09 8.54
CA PRO A 212 -19.92 7.98 8.26
C PRO A 212 -20.60 6.81 8.99
N GLY A 213 -19.83 5.92 9.62
CA GLY A 213 -20.32 4.73 10.34
C GLY A 213 -19.51 3.48 9.96
N GLY A 214 -19.45 2.50 10.87
CA GLY A 214 -18.68 1.26 10.67
C GLY A 214 -17.15 1.48 10.63
N ASN A 215 -16.45 0.65 9.84
CA ASN A 215 -14.99 0.66 9.67
C ASN A 215 -14.52 1.53 8.47
N ALA A 216 -15.45 2.20 7.79
CA ALA A 216 -15.14 3.05 6.67
C ALA A 216 -14.69 4.43 7.14
N VAL A 217 -13.67 4.96 6.47
CA VAL A 217 -13.14 6.31 6.66
C VAL A 217 -13.32 7.08 5.37
N VAL A 218 -13.80 8.30 5.48
CA VAL A 218 -13.94 9.21 4.34
C VAL A 218 -12.91 10.30 4.49
N VAL A 219 -12.07 10.48 3.47
CA VAL A 219 -11.09 11.56 3.41
C VAL A 219 -11.42 12.49 2.27
N THR A 220 -11.63 13.77 2.56
CA THR A 220 -11.82 14.81 1.55
C THR A 220 -10.55 15.65 1.48
N HIS A 221 -9.98 15.77 0.29
CA HIS A 221 -8.75 16.53 0.07
C HIS A 221 -8.76 17.23 -1.29
N GLN A 222 -7.98 18.29 -1.38
CA GLN A 222 -7.83 19.06 -2.61
C GLN A 222 -6.72 18.44 -3.47
N THR A 223 -7.02 18.07 -4.72
CA THR A 223 -6.06 17.42 -5.64
C THR A 223 -5.45 18.38 -6.65
N SER A 224 -6.11 19.51 -6.89
CA SER A 224 -5.59 20.65 -7.65
C SER A 224 -6.29 21.94 -7.20
N ARG A 225 -5.97 23.10 -7.80
CA ARG A 225 -6.52 24.40 -7.40
C ARG A 225 -8.04 24.41 -7.29
N ASP A 226 -8.74 23.75 -8.22
CA ASP A 226 -10.21 23.81 -8.32
C ASP A 226 -10.87 22.42 -8.23
N HIS A 227 -10.12 21.39 -7.81
CA HIS A 227 -10.63 20.02 -7.71
C HIS A 227 -10.40 19.44 -6.32
N PHE A 228 -11.45 18.77 -5.83
CA PHE A 228 -11.44 17.99 -4.61
C PHE A 228 -11.68 16.53 -4.93
N THR A 229 -11.15 15.65 -4.10
CA THR A 229 -11.43 14.23 -4.16
C THR A 229 -11.86 13.76 -2.79
N ARG A 230 -12.97 13.02 -2.79
CA ARG A 230 -13.47 12.28 -1.64
C ARG A 230 -13.10 10.82 -1.83
N THR A 231 -12.30 10.28 -0.91
CA THR A 231 -11.89 8.89 -0.92
C THR A 231 -12.51 8.19 0.28
N THR A 232 -13.36 7.20 0.03
CA THR A 232 -13.83 6.27 1.06
C THR A 232 -12.90 5.08 1.10
N VAL A 233 -12.34 4.79 2.27
CA VAL A 233 -11.43 3.67 2.52
C VAL A 233 -12.05 2.77 3.57
N ASP A 234 -12.24 1.49 3.24
CA ASP A 234 -12.65 0.46 4.20
C ASP A 234 -11.45 -0.41 4.59
N PHE A 235 -11.09 -0.40 5.87
CA PHE A 235 -10.00 -1.19 6.46
C PHE A 235 -10.46 -2.53 7.04
N SER A 236 -11.67 -3.00 6.73
CA SER A 236 -12.20 -4.29 7.19
C SER A 236 -11.46 -5.51 6.66
N ARG A 237 -10.59 -5.34 5.66
CA ARG A 237 -9.79 -6.38 5.03
C ARG A 237 -8.32 -5.99 5.02
N ASP A 238 -7.42 -6.96 4.90
CA ASP A 238 -5.97 -6.76 4.78
C ASP A 238 -5.60 -5.80 3.64
N ARG A 239 -6.43 -5.74 2.59
CA ARG A 239 -6.30 -4.76 1.51
C ARG A 239 -7.48 -3.79 1.59
N PRO A 240 -7.22 -2.49 1.83
CA PRO A 240 -8.30 -1.53 1.91
C PRO A 240 -9.05 -1.43 0.59
N ILE A 241 -10.38 -1.32 0.67
CA ILE A 241 -11.22 -1.04 -0.49
C ILE A 241 -11.34 0.48 -0.60
N GLU A 242 -10.86 1.02 -1.72
CA GLU A 242 -10.92 2.46 -2.00
C GLU A 242 -12.00 2.78 -3.03
N LYS A 243 -12.84 3.76 -2.72
CA LYS A 243 -13.76 4.39 -3.68
C LYS A 243 -13.44 5.88 -3.76
N LYS A 244 -13.14 6.38 -4.97
CA LYS A 244 -12.78 7.79 -5.21
C LYS A 244 -13.89 8.50 -5.98
N GLU A 245 -14.25 9.69 -5.53
CA GLU A 245 -15.24 10.56 -6.14
C GLU A 245 -14.62 11.95 -6.34
N GLU A 246 -14.63 12.44 -7.58
CA GLU A 246 -14.15 13.79 -7.93
C GLU A 246 -15.24 14.82 -7.66
N MET A 247 -14.84 15.99 -7.13
CA MET A 247 -15.74 17.04 -6.68
C MET A 247 -15.22 18.42 -7.11
N VAL A 248 -16.14 19.32 -7.43
CA VAL A 248 -15.83 20.72 -7.78
C VAL A 248 -15.66 21.60 -6.53
N ASN A 249 -16.26 21.20 -5.41
CA ASN A 249 -16.14 21.86 -4.10
C ASN A 249 -16.12 20.80 -3.01
N ALA A 250 -15.35 20.99 -1.94
CA ALA A 250 -15.31 20.16 -0.74
C ALA A 250 -16.71 19.85 -0.14
N HIS A 251 -17.69 20.75 -0.31
CA HIS A 251 -19.04 20.60 0.22
C HIS A 251 -20.09 20.06 -0.77
N ALA A 252 -19.76 19.92 -2.06
CA ALA A 252 -20.74 19.69 -3.12
C ALA A 252 -21.62 18.44 -2.91
N LEU A 253 -21.08 17.36 -2.34
CA LEU A 253 -21.85 16.13 -2.08
C LEU A 253 -22.78 16.25 -0.86
N ARG A 254 -22.44 17.10 0.13
CA ARG A 254 -23.37 17.36 1.25
C ARG A 254 -24.61 18.08 0.73
N GLU A 255 -24.43 19.05 -0.16
CA GLU A 255 -25.55 19.77 -0.77
C GLU A 255 -26.43 18.83 -1.60
N GLU A 256 -25.85 17.96 -2.43
CA GLU A 256 -26.66 17.03 -3.23
C GLU A 256 -27.44 16.01 -2.36
N ILE A 257 -26.80 15.46 -1.32
CA ILE A 257 -27.46 14.53 -0.39
C ILE A 257 -28.53 15.23 0.44
N VAL A 258 -28.26 16.45 0.93
CA VAL A 258 -29.24 17.27 1.66
C VAL A 258 -30.39 17.65 0.74
N MET A 259 -30.12 18.07 -0.50
CA MET A 259 -31.15 18.42 -1.48
C MET A 259 -32.01 17.22 -1.86
N ARG A 260 -31.43 16.02 -2.02
CA ARG A 260 -32.20 14.78 -2.23
C ARG A 260 -33.03 14.41 -1.01
N HIS A 261 -32.48 14.54 0.20
CA HIS A 261 -33.21 14.24 1.43
C HIS A 261 -34.38 15.21 1.65
N VAL A 262 -34.17 16.52 1.44
CA VAL A 262 -35.21 17.54 1.49
C VAL A 262 -36.24 17.34 0.40
N SER A 263 -35.82 17.01 -0.83
CA SER A 263 -36.74 16.73 -1.94
C SER A 263 -37.64 15.51 -1.66
N ASN A 264 -37.08 14.46 -1.06
CA ASN A 264 -37.87 13.28 -0.68
C ASN A 264 -38.83 13.61 0.47
N GLN A 265 -38.38 14.37 1.47
CA GLN A 265 -39.28 14.83 2.56
C GLN A 265 -40.38 15.77 2.07
N MET A 266 -40.12 16.57 1.03
CA MET A 266 -41.14 17.44 0.43
C MET A 266 -42.16 16.66 -0.43
N GLN A 267 -41.79 15.52 -1.01
CA GLN A 267 -42.72 14.64 -1.72
C GLN A 267 -43.63 13.84 -0.78
N ASP A 268 -43.18 13.58 0.45
CA ASP A 268 -43.94 12.86 1.47
C ASP A 268 -44.84 13.75 2.35
N LEU A 269 -44.89 15.06 2.09
CA LEU A 269 -45.85 15.95 2.75
C LEU A 269 -47.26 15.69 2.18
N PRO A 270 -48.23 15.27 3.01
CA PRO A 270 -49.60 15.09 2.56
C PRO A 270 -50.15 16.43 2.06
N GLU A 271 -50.72 16.45 0.85
CA GLU A 271 -51.43 17.61 0.31
C GLU A 271 -52.44 18.09 1.35
N GLU A 272 -52.21 19.27 1.94
CA GLU A 272 -53.19 19.89 2.81
C GLU A 272 -54.50 20.07 2.03
N PRO A 273 -55.63 19.54 2.51
CA PRO A 273 -56.90 19.71 1.82
C PRO A 273 -57.24 21.20 1.77
N SER A 274 -57.27 21.72 0.54
CA SER A 274 -57.59 23.11 0.24
C SER A 274 -58.85 23.55 0.99
N LYS A 275 -58.69 24.42 1.99
CA LYS A 275 -59.81 25.03 2.72
C LYS A 275 -60.68 25.81 1.74
N LYS A 276 -61.87 25.25 1.47
CA LYS A 276 -62.97 25.84 0.72
C LYS A 276 -63.31 27.21 1.33
N LYS A 277 -63.04 28.29 0.60
CA LYS A 277 -63.41 29.66 1.01
C LYS A 277 -64.93 29.77 1.15
N GLU A 278 -65.42 29.87 2.39
CA GLU A 278 -66.79 30.32 2.66
C GLU A 278 -66.94 31.78 2.22
N ARG A 279 -67.94 32.02 1.36
CA ARG A 279 -68.30 33.35 0.88
C ARG A 279 -69.02 34.11 1.99
N GLY A 280 -68.34 35.07 2.61
CA GLY A 280 -68.93 36.02 3.54
C GLY A 280 -69.94 36.93 2.85
N PHE A 281 -71.20 36.79 3.23
CA PHE A 281 -72.32 37.68 2.91
C PHE A 281 -72.17 38.97 3.73
N PHE A 282 -71.61 40.05 3.15
CA PHE A 282 -71.67 41.38 3.76
C PHE A 282 -72.89 42.15 3.25
N SER A 283 -73.90 42.28 4.12
CA SER A 283 -75.09 43.11 3.91
C SER A 283 -74.74 44.59 3.95
N ARG A 284 -75.01 45.33 2.87
CA ARG A 284 -75.02 46.80 2.89
C ARG A 284 -76.32 47.30 3.54
N ARG A 285 -76.24 47.86 4.75
CA ARG A 285 -77.24 48.80 5.29
C ARG A 285 -76.65 50.20 5.21
N THR A 286 -77.07 50.97 4.22
CA THR A 286 -76.87 52.43 4.17
C THR A 286 -77.93 53.10 5.03
N ARG A 287 -77.50 53.72 6.14
CA ARG A 287 -78.31 54.61 6.97
C ARG A 287 -78.13 56.03 6.42
N ARG A 288 -79.22 56.65 5.95
CA ARG A 288 -79.25 58.04 5.48
C ARG A 288 -79.35 58.93 6.71
N VAL A 289 -78.35 59.78 6.93
CA VAL A 289 -78.36 60.85 7.92
C VAL A 289 -78.83 62.11 7.21
N THR A 290 -79.94 62.66 7.68
CA THR A 290 -80.36 64.05 7.49
C THR A 290 -79.39 64.96 8.22
N ASP A 291 -78.96 66.07 7.60
CA ASP A 291 -79.02 67.37 8.27
C ASP A 291 -78.82 68.56 7.31
N GLU A 292 -79.61 69.57 7.65
CA GLU A 292 -79.74 70.99 7.31
C GLU A 292 -78.57 71.73 6.62
N LYS A 293 -78.90 72.48 5.55
CA LYS A 293 -79.03 73.95 5.55
C LYS A 293 -79.70 74.46 4.27
#